data_AF-A0A0G9FDS2-F1
#
_entry.id   AF-A0A0G9FDS2-F1
#
_cell.length_a   1.000
_cell.length_b   1.000
_cell.length_c   1.000
_cell.angle_alpha   90.00
_cell.angle_beta   90.00
_cell.angle_gamma   90.00
#
_symmetry.space_group_name_H-M   'P 1'
#
loop_
_entity.id
_entity.type
_entity.pdbx_description
1 polymer ?
#
loop_
_entity_poly.entity_id
_entity_poly.type
_entity_poly.pdbx_seq_one_letter_code
_entity_poly.pdbx_strand_id
1 'polypeptide(L)'
;MPTTTEFDTIAAISTPPGEGGISIIRISGDQTFNVVTQIFKGKDLSRVQSHTINYGHIVDPDTHQEVDEVMATVMRAPKTYTREDVVEINCHGGLVATNEILQLILSHGARMAEPGEFTKRAFLNGRLDLSQAEAVMDLIRAKTDKSMKVALNQLDGDLSKLIRHLRQDILDVLAQVEVNIDYPEYDAVETMTTKMLKEKATEVAQSINQLLATAKQGKVLREGLATAIIGRPNVGKSSLLNHLLHEDKAIVTDVAGTTRDVIEEYVNVRGVPLKLVDTAGIRDTEDKVEKIGVERSRKAIGAADLVLLVLDNSQPLTAEDRELLQETDQSKRIVILNKTDLPARLDQAELAQLVDLSDVLSMSVLEQSGVTQLEQRIAKMFFNEGIESSQNNVMVTNARHIGLLNQAKQALQDVQTGLAAGMPVDLVQIDMTRCWEFLGQITGDSYEDELLDQLFSQFCLGK
;
A
#
# COMPACT_ATOMS: atom_id res chain seq x y z
N MET A 1 -12.39 -7.00 26.63
CA MET A 1 -11.02 -7.01 27.19
C MET A 1 -10.42 -8.40 27.08
N PRO A 2 -9.67 -8.68 26.02
CA PRO A 2 -8.32 -9.19 26.18
C PRO A 2 -7.42 -7.95 26.37
N THR A 3 -7.04 -7.66 27.60
CA THR A 3 -5.86 -6.84 27.84
C THR A 3 -4.69 -7.52 27.15
N THR A 4 -3.90 -6.77 26.39
CA THR A 4 -2.53 -7.15 26.00
C THR A 4 -1.69 -7.26 27.26
N THR A 5 -1.94 -8.35 27.99
CA THR A 5 -1.20 -8.82 29.14
C THR A 5 -0.74 -10.22 28.76
N GLU A 6 0.27 -10.29 27.91
CA GLU A 6 1.45 -11.07 28.26
C GLU A 6 2.64 -10.53 27.48
N PHE A 7 3.66 -10.18 28.25
CA PHE A 7 5.04 -9.95 27.86
C PHE A 7 5.64 -11.30 27.39
N ASP A 8 5.00 -11.95 26.43
CA ASP A 8 5.47 -13.21 25.88
C ASP A 8 6.54 -12.95 24.82
N THR A 9 7.47 -13.90 24.69
CA THR A 9 8.47 -13.85 23.63
C THR A 9 7.91 -14.48 22.37
N ILE A 10 7.95 -13.75 21.27
CA ILE A 10 7.53 -14.26 19.96
C ILE A 10 8.71 -14.53 19.04
N ALA A 11 8.54 -15.49 18.14
CA ALA A 11 9.50 -15.82 17.11
C ALA A 11 8.82 -16.07 15.75
N ALA A 12 9.50 -15.69 14.66
CA ALA A 12 9.12 -16.06 13.30
C ALA A 12 10.30 -15.93 12.33
N ILE A 13 10.17 -16.54 11.15
CA ILE A 13 11.07 -16.34 10.02
C ILE A 13 10.76 -14.98 9.39
N SER A 14 11.75 -14.09 9.29
CA SER A 14 11.61 -12.73 8.76
C SER A 14 12.05 -12.58 7.30
N THR A 15 12.64 -13.62 6.71
CA THR A 15 12.99 -13.70 5.28
C THR A 15 11.87 -14.36 4.47
N PRO A 16 11.74 -14.05 3.16
CA PRO A 16 10.78 -14.73 2.30
C PRO A 16 10.98 -16.25 2.31
N PRO A 17 9.90 -17.05 2.22
CA PRO A 17 10.01 -18.50 2.10
C PRO A 17 10.70 -18.87 0.78
N GLY A 18 11.58 -19.86 0.81
CA GLY A 18 12.30 -20.34 -0.36
C GLY A 18 13.73 -20.74 -0.04
N GLU A 19 14.51 -20.98 -1.09
CA GLU A 19 15.95 -21.24 -0.98
C GLU A 19 16.73 -19.94 -1.17
N GLY A 20 17.67 -19.68 -0.27
CA GLY A 20 18.53 -18.51 -0.33
C GLY A 20 19.86 -18.75 0.35
N GLY A 21 20.79 -17.81 0.19
CA GLY A 21 22.08 -17.88 0.91
C GLY A 21 21.93 -17.73 2.42
N ILE A 22 20.92 -16.99 2.89
CA ILE A 22 20.68 -16.69 4.31
C ILE A 22 19.18 -16.71 4.57
N SER A 23 18.81 -17.22 5.76
CA SER A 23 17.49 -17.04 6.35
C SER A 23 17.63 -16.37 7.72
N ILE A 24 16.64 -15.55 8.10
CA ILE A 24 16.65 -14.81 9.37
C ILE A 24 15.47 -15.25 10.21
N ILE A 25 15.74 -15.71 11.42
CA ILE A 25 14.71 -15.97 12.44
C ILE A 25 14.81 -14.88 13.50
N ARG A 26 13.73 -14.14 13.67
CA ARG A 26 13.64 -13.03 14.62
C ARG A 26 12.89 -13.47 15.87
N ILE A 27 13.40 -13.07 17.02
CA ILE A 27 12.83 -13.31 18.34
C ILE A 27 12.69 -11.96 19.05
N SER A 28 11.52 -11.66 19.64
CA SER A 28 11.26 -10.41 20.37
C SER A 28 10.47 -10.66 21.64
N GLY A 29 10.85 -9.98 22.72
CA GLY A 29 10.21 -10.08 24.03
C GLY A 29 11.23 -10.23 25.16
N ASP A 30 10.76 -10.25 26.38
CA ASP A 30 11.54 -10.19 27.61
C ASP A 30 12.20 -11.51 28.00
N GLN A 31 11.72 -12.65 27.49
CA GLN A 31 12.41 -13.94 27.60
C GLN A 31 13.37 -14.21 26.44
N THR A 32 13.57 -13.27 25.50
CA THR A 32 14.38 -13.48 24.28
C THR A 32 15.78 -14.04 24.60
N PHE A 33 16.49 -13.46 25.57
CA PHE A 33 17.82 -13.95 25.93
C PHE A 33 17.79 -15.32 26.62
N ASN A 34 16.75 -15.62 27.39
CA ASN A 34 16.60 -16.90 28.06
C ASN A 34 16.39 -18.02 27.04
N VAL A 35 15.54 -17.80 26.04
CA VAL A 35 15.30 -18.76 24.95
C VAL A 35 16.58 -19.00 24.15
N VAL A 36 17.25 -17.94 23.69
CA VAL A 36 18.40 -18.11 22.77
C VAL A 36 19.62 -18.70 23.48
N THR A 37 19.90 -18.33 24.73
CA THR A 37 21.07 -18.84 25.45
C THR A 37 21.03 -20.34 25.73
N GLN A 38 19.85 -20.96 25.69
CA GLN A 38 19.70 -22.41 25.85
C GLN A 38 20.13 -23.19 24.61
N ILE A 39 19.93 -22.62 23.41
CA ILE A 39 20.16 -23.30 22.13
C ILE A 39 21.43 -22.80 21.41
N PHE A 40 21.93 -21.61 21.76
CA PHE A 40 23.10 -21.03 21.11
C PHE A 40 24.40 -21.37 21.84
N LYS A 41 25.31 -22.03 21.12
CA LYS A 41 26.65 -22.37 21.59
C LYS A 41 27.69 -21.40 21.01
N GLY A 42 28.19 -20.52 21.87
CA GLY A 42 29.17 -19.50 21.52
C GLY A 42 29.47 -18.57 22.69
N LYS A 43 29.57 -17.27 22.42
CA LYS A 43 29.59 -16.26 23.49
C LYS A 43 28.24 -16.23 24.21
N ASP A 44 28.26 -15.91 25.51
CA ASP A 44 27.05 -15.67 26.28
C ASP A 44 26.33 -14.41 25.77
N LEU A 45 25.30 -14.60 24.95
CA LEU A 45 24.53 -13.53 24.32
C LEU A 45 23.80 -12.63 25.34
N SER A 46 23.59 -13.10 26.58
CA SER A 46 23.03 -12.27 27.65
C SER A 46 24.00 -11.22 28.18
N ARG A 47 25.31 -11.33 27.88
CA ARG A 47 26.36 -10.42 28.37
C ARG A 47 27.02 -9.59 27.29
N VAL A 48 26.79 -9.90 26.01
CA VAL A 48 27.37 -9.11 24.91
C VAL A 48 26.71 -7.74 24.81
N GLN A 49 27.45 -6.80 24.21
CA GLN A 49 26.94 -5.47 23.92
C GLN A 49 25.80 -5.53 22.89
N SER A 50 24.82 -4.63 23.03
CA SER A 50 23.75 -4.48 22.05
C SER A 50 24.29 -4.02 20.70
N HIS A 51 23.57 -4.35 19.62
CA HIS A 51 23.91 -4.08 18.22
C HIS A 51 25.25 -4.71 17.80
N THR A 52 25.54 -5.90 18.30
CA THR A 52 26.72 -6.69 17.91
C THR A 52 26.31 -8.02 17.28
N ILE A 53 27.15 -8.50 16.37
CA ILE A 53 26.99 -9.79 15.71
C ILE A 53 27.94 -10.79 16.36
N ASN A 54 27.42 -11.97 16.69
CA ASN A 54 28.14 -13.01 17.42
C ASN A 54 28.05 -14.33 16.66
N TYR A 55 29.22 -14.85 16.29
CA TYR A 55 29.37 -16.17 15.68
C TYR A 55 29.15 -17.30 16.69
N GLY A 56 28.48 -18.36 16.28
CA GLY A 56 28.30 -19.58 17.07
C GLY A 56 27.50 -20.64 16.32
N HIS A 57 26.99 -21.62 17.05
CA HIS A 57 26.23 -22.74 16.48
C HIS A 57 24.89 -22.87 17.21
N ILE A 58 23.83 -23.23 16.51
CA ILE A 58 22.58 -23.68 17.14
C ILE A 58 22.69 -25.17 17.37
N VAL A 59 22.47 -25.57 18.63
CA VAL A 59 22.56 -26.95 19.08
C VAL A 59 21.27 -27.29 19.81
N ASP A 60 20.68 -28.43 19.48
CA ASP A 60 19.56 -28.97 20.23
C ASP A 60 20.06 -29.42 21.62
N PRO A 61 19.52 -28.85 22.72
CA PRO A 61 19.99 -29.18 24.06
C PRO A 61 19.62 -30.61 24.50
N ASP A 62 18.59 -31.22 23.91
CA ASP A 62 18.15 -32.58 24.26
C ASP A 62 19.00 -33.64 23.55
N THR A 63 19.28 -33.46 22.26
CA THR A 63 20.03 -34.42 21.44
C THR A 63 21.53 -34.12 21.38
N HIS A 64 21.93 -32.91 21.76
CA HIS A 64 23.28 -32.35 21.56
C HIS A 64 23.74 -32.32 20.09
N GLN A 65 22.81 -32.46 19.14
CA GLN A 65 23.10 -32.38 17.73
C GLN A 65 23.20 -30.91 17.29
N GLU A 66 24.22 -30.61 16.51
CA GLU A 66 24.36 -29.32 15.84
C GLU A 66 23.36 -29.23 14.69
N VAL A 67 22.57 -28.16 14.69
CA VAL A 67 21.57 -27.87 13.65
C VAL A 67 22.19 -27.02 12.55
N ASP A 68 22.84 -25.92 12.94
CA ASP A 68 23.49 -25.02 11.98
C ASP A 68 24.57 -24.13 12.61
N GLU A 69 25.51 -23.67 11.78
CA GLU A 69 26.48 -22.61 12.07
C GLU A 69 25.84 -21.24 11.73
N VAL A 70 25.80 -20.33 12.71
CA VAL A 70 24.98 -19.10 12.61
C VAL A 70 25.71 -17.83 13.06
N MET A 71 25.15 -16.69 12.64
CA MET A 71 25.49 -15.38 13.19
C MET A 71 24.28 -14.82 13.94
N ALA A 72 24.43 -14.58 15.25
CA ALA A 72 23.38 -14.02 16.10
C ALA A 72 23.59 -12.52 16.34
N THR A 73 22.62 -11.70 15.95
CA THR A 73 22.59 -10.26 16.22
C THR A 73 21.80 -9.99 17.49
N VAL A 74 22.45 -9.36 18.47
CA VAL A 74 21.83 -9.03 19.77
C VAL A 74 21.42 -7.56 19.79
N MET A 75 20.15 -7.25 20.04
CA MET A 75 19.62 -5.89 20.16
C MET A 75 18.80 -5.76 21.45
N ARG A 76 19.12 -4.77 22.29
CA ARG A 76 18.44 -4.56 23.58
C ARG A 76 17.47 -3.39 23.53
N ALA A 77 16.38 -3.51 24.27
CA ALA A 77 15.41 -2.44 24.49
C ALA A 77 16.09 -1.15 24.99
N PRO A 78 15.57 0.05 24.66
CA PRO A 78 14.43 0.30 23.76
C PRO A 78 14.86 0.50 22.29
N LYS A 79 16.14 0.33 21.96
CA LYS A 79 16.70 0.69 20.65
C LYS A 79 16.53 -0.45 19.64
N THR A 80 15.30 -0.93 19.43
CA THR A 80 15.02 -2.10 18.59
C THR A 80 13.78 -1.91 17.71
N TYR A 81 13.57 -2.91 16.83
CA TYR A 81 12.31 -3.32 16.19
C TYR A 81 11.04 -2.84 16.93
N THR A 82 10.77 -3.62 17.95
CA THR A 82 9.58 -3.62 18.78
C THR A 82 9.71 -2.72 20.00
N ARG A 83 10.89 -2.13 20.25
CA ARG A 83 11.32 -1.54 21.53
C ARG A 83 11.48 -2.54 22.68
N GLU A 84 11.39 -3.83 22.40
CA GLU A 84 11.70 -4.91 23.33
C GLU A 84 13.12 -5.43 23.08
N ASP A 85 13.57 -6.39 23.88
CA ASP A 85 14.78 -7.15 23.57
C ASP A 85 14.54 -8.03 22.33
N VAL A 86 15.48 -8.00 21.39
CA VAL A 86 15.39 -8.69 20.10
C VAL A 86 16.69 -9.43 19.80
N VAL A 87 16.57 -10.67 19.34
CA VAL A 87 17.68 -11.42 18.74
C VAL A 87 17.28 -11.86 17.34
N GLU A 88 18.19 -11.68 16.39
CA GLU A 88 18.07 -12.20 15.02
C GLU A 88 19.13 -13.25 14.78
N ILE A 89 18.70 -14.46 14.42
CA ILE A 89 19.58 -15.59 14.07
C ILE A 89 19.65 -15.66 12.55
N ASN A 90 20.83 -15.40 12.01
CA ASN A 90 21.13 -15.54 10.59
C ASN A 90 21.72 -16.92 10.35
N CYS A 91 20.95 -17.80 9.73
CA CYS A 91 21.31 -19.19 9.43
C CYS A 91 21.39 -19.42 7.92
N HIS A 92 21.83 -20.59 7.50
CA HIS A 92 21.79 -20.97 6.09
C HIS A 92 20.33 -20.98 5.59
N GLY A 93 20.09 -20.45 4.38
CA GLY A 93 18.74 -20.25 3.84
C GLY A 93 18.05 -21.50 3.31
N GLY A 94 18.34 -22.67 3.88
CA GLY A 94 17.64 -23.92 3.59
C GLY A 94 16.36 -24.03 4.42
N LEU A 95 15.28 -24.53 3.80
CA LEU A 95 13.98 -24.69 4.46
C LEU A 95 14.04 -25.60 5.69
N VAL A 96 14.85 -26.66 5.64
CA VAL A 96 14.97 -27.63 6.75
C VAL A 96 15.65 -26.98 7.96
N ALA A 97 16.88 -26.46 7.79
CA ALA A 97 17.63 -25.81 8.86
C ALA A 97 16.85 -24.65 9.49
N THR A 98 16.22 -23.80 8.67
CA THR A 98 15.41 -22.69 9.16
C THR A 98 14.24 -23.16 10.03
N ASN A 99 13.49 -24.18 9.58
CA ASN A 99 12.35 -24.69 10.32
C ASN A 99 12.77 -25.43 11.60
N GLU A 100 13.88 -26.17 11.59
CA GLU A 100 14.42 -26.83 12.78
C GLU A 100 14.84 -25.81 13.85
N ILE A 101 15.55 -24.75 13.47
CA ILE A 101 15.92 -23.68 14.40
C ILE A 101 14.66 -22.98 14.96
N LEU A 102 13.66 -22.69 14.11
CA LEU A 102 12.40 -22.11 14.58
C LEU A 102 11.70 -23.04 15.57
N GLN A 103 11.61 -24.34 15.28
CA GLN A 103 11.00 -25.33 16.18
C GLN A 103 11.72 -25.39 17.54
N LEU A 104 13.06 -25.35 17.55
CA LEU A 104 13.84 -25.28 18.79
C LEU A 104 13.52 -24.01 19.59
N ILE A 105 13.42 -22.86 18.93
CA ILE A 105 13.06 -21.60 19.60
C ILE A 105 11.66 -21.70 20.24
N LEU A 106 10.70 -22.29 19.52
CA LEU A 106 9.34 -22.47 20.01
C LEU A 106 9.25 -23.47 21.18
N SER A 107 10.00 -24.57 21.12
CA SER A 107 10.00 -25.57 22.21
C SER A 107 10.66 -25.05 23.50
N HIS A 108 11.46 -23.98 23.42
CA HIS A 108 12.18 -23.39 24.55
C HIS A 108 11.53 -22.11 25.11
N GLY A 109 10.26 -21.85 24.78
CA GLY A 109 9.45 -20.84 25.46
C GLY A 109 9.08 -19.60 24.64
N ALA A 110 9.41 -19.56 23.34
CA ALA A 110 8.83 -18.57 22.45
C ALA A 110 7.51 -19.08 21.84
N ARG A 111 6.57 -18.17 21.57
CA ARG A 111 5.38 -18.43 20.77
C ARG A 111 5.61 -18.05 19.31
N MET A 112 4.92 -18.71 18.39
CA MET A 112 4.91 -18.28 16.98
C MET A 112 4.25 -16.91 16.87
N ALA A 113 4.92 -15.94 16.25
CA ALA A 113 4.35 -14.62 16.03
C ALA A 113 3.13 -14.68 15.09
N GLU A 114 2.11 -13.86 15.39
CA GLU A 114 0.99 -13.61 14.49
C GLU A 114 1.42 -12.72 13.30
N PRO A 115 0.67 -12.71 12.18
CA PRO A 115 0.91 -11.77 11.09
C PRO A 115 0.90 -10.33 11.61
N GLY A 116 1.92 -9.53 11.26
CA GLY A 116 1.98 -8.13 11.71
C GLY A 116 2.41 -7.91 13.15
N GLU A 117 2.63 -8.96 13.94
CA GLU A 117 2.78 -8.81 15.40
C GLU A 117 4.01 -7.99 15.80
N PHE A 118 5.14 -8.10 15.08
CA PHE A 118 6.32 -7.28 15.36
C PHE A 118 6.03 -5.78 15.12
N THR A 119 5.33 -5.45 14.02
CA THR A 119 4.93 -4.07 13.73
C THR A 119 3.87 -3.59 14.73
N LYS A 120 2.93 -4.45 15.12
CA LYS A 120 1.93 -4.18 16.17
C LYS A 120 2.60 -3.81 17.49
N ARG A 121 3.60 -4.58 17.93
CA ARG A 121 4.39 -4.26 19.14
C ARG A 121 5.17 -2.96 19.01
N ALA A 122 5.75 -2.68 17.84
CA ALA A 122 6.41 -1.40 17.59
C ALA A 122 5.44 -0.21 17.72
N PHE A 123 4.19 -0.36 17.27
CA PHE A 123 3.12 0.61 17.46
C PHE A 123 2.73 0.74 18.94
N LEU A 124 2.41 -0.37 19.61
CA LEU A 124 1.97 -0.38 21.01
C LEU A 124 3.03 0.19 21.97
N ASN A 125 4.32 -0.03 21.67
CA ASN A 125 5.42 0.53 22.44
C ASN A 125 5.76 1.99 22.05
N GLY A 126 4.96 2.62 21.19
CA GLY A 126 5.07 4.03 20.79
C GLY A 126 6.27 4.35 19.90
N ARG A 127 6.81 3.36 19.18
CA ARG A 127 7.89 3.58 18.20
C ARG A 127 7.36 4.15 16.90
N LEU A 128 6.22 3.63 16.49
CA LEU A 128 5.50 4.00 15.28
C LEU A 128 4.09 4.40 15.68
N ASP A 129 3.46 5.27 14.91
CA ASP A 129 2.01 5.41 14.92
C ASP A 129 1.34 4.52 13.86
N LEU A 130 0.02 4.47 13.82
CA LEU A 130 -0.71 3.56 12.95
C LEU A 130 -0.48 3.88 11.45
N SER A 131 -0.36 5.17 11.10
CA SER A 131 -0.08 5.58 9.73
C SER A 131 1.33 5.18 9.28
N GLN A 132 2.30 5.19 10.18
CA GLN A 132 3.66 4.71 9.93
C GLN A 132 3.72 3.18 9.85
N ALA A 133 2.97 2.47 10.69
CA ALA A 133 2.86 1.02 10.64
C ALA A 133 2.32 0.55 9.29
N GLU A 134 1.27 1.19 8.76
CA GLU A 134 0.76 0.91 7.42
C GLU A 134 1.79 1.21 6.32
N ALA A 135 2.58 2.28 6.48
CA ALA A 135 3.62 2.63 5.53
C ALA A 135 4.74 1.57 5.43
N VAL A 136 4.98 0.79 6.50
CA VAL A 136 5.90 -0.36 6.43
C VAL A 136 5.41 -1.39 5.42
N MET A 137 4.10 -1.68 5.37
CA MET A 137 3.54 -2.60 4.37
C MET A 137 3.64 -2.03 2.96
N ASP A 138 3.26 -0.76 2.82
CA ASP A 138 3.27 -0.08 1.52
C ASP A 138 4.70 -0.04 0.95
N LEU A 139 5.72 0.11 1.81
CA LEU A 139 7.12 0.06 1.42
C LEU A 139 7.54 -1.33 0.94
N ILE A 140 7.15 -2.39 1.66
CA ILE A 140 7.46 -3.79 1.27
C ILE A 140 6.76 -4.17 -0.04
N ARG A 141 5.54 -3.67 -0.25
CA ARG A 141 4.71 -3.99 -1.42
C ARG A 141 4.91 -3.05 -2.61
N ALA A 142 5.70 -1.97 -2.45
CA ALA A 142 5.91 -0.96 -3.45
C ALA A 142 6.31 -1.56 -4.81
N LYS A 143 5.60 -1.15 -5.87
CA LYS A 143 5.77 -1.67 -7.24
C LYS A 143 6.56 -0.73 -8.15
N THR A 144 6.71 0.53 -7.74
CA THR A 144 7.45 1.57 -8.47
C THR A 144 8.26 2.45 -7.52
N ASP A 145 9.31 3.09 -8.01
CA ASP A 145 10.11 4.05 -7.23
C ASP A 145 9.25 5.18 -6.62
N LYS A 146 8.21 5.62 -7.35
CA LYS A 146 7.27 6.63 -6.86
C LYS A 146 6.45 6.10 -5.67
N SER A 147 5.90 4.89 -5.77
CA SER A 147 5.17 4.26 -4.66
C SER A 147 6.07 4.05 -3.43
N MET A 148 7.32 3.62 -3.64
CA MET A 148 8.32 3.46 -2.59
C MET A 148 8.62 4.79 -1.90
N LYS A 149 8.82 5.87 -2.66
CA LYS A 149 9.08 7.20 -2.11
C LYS A 149 7.91 7.73 -1.27
N VAL A 150 6.67 7.52 -1.71
CA VAL A 150 5.48 7.89 -0.93
C VAL A 150 5.43 7.13 0.39
N ALA A 151 5.67 5.81 0.36
CA ALA A 151 5.72 4.99 1.57
C ALA A 151 6.85 5.44 2.53
N LEU A 152 8.02 5.80 2.02
CA LEU A 152 9.13 6.33 2.84
C LEU A 152 8.75 7.64 3.53
N ASN A 153 8.19 8.62 2.81
CA ASN A 153 7.76 9.89 3.41
C ASN A 153 6.70 9.67 4.51
N GLN A 154 5.78 8.73 4.30
CA GLN A 154 4.78 8.38 5.31
C GLN A 154 5.42 7.68 6.53
N LEU A 155 6.40 6.81 6.30
CA LEU A 155 7.17 6.16 7.37
C LEU A 155 7.99 7.18 8.18
N ASP A 156 8.54 8.21 7.54
CA ASP A 156 9.21 9.36 8.17
C ASP A 156 8.24 10.25 8.97
N GLY A 157 6.94 9.96 8.90
CA GLY A 157 5.90 10.54 9.72
C GLY A 157 5.32 11.84 9.17
N ASP A 158 5.44 12.13 7.87
CA ASP A 158 4.96 13.40 7.31
C ASP A 158 3.43 13.54 7.43
N LEU A 159 2.68 12.47 7.15
CA LEU A 159 1.23 12.44 7.37
C LEU A 159 0.91 12.59 8.86
N SER A 160 1.61 11.86 9.72
CA SER A 160 1.43 11.91 11.17
C SER A 160 1.63 13.32 11.75
N LYS A 161 2.72 14.00 11.38
CA LYS A 161 3.00 15.38 11.82
C LYS A 161 1.88 16.33 11.41
N LEU A 162 1.41 16.22 10.16
CA LEU A 162 0.32 17.06 9.65
C LEU A 162 -0.98 16.79 10.42
N ILE A 163 -1.36 15.52 10.60
CA ILE A 163 -2.58 15.16 11.33
C ILE A 163 -2.50 15.62 12.79
N ARG A 164 -1.37 15.40 13.48
CA ARG A 164 -1.17 15.89 14.86
C ARG A 164 -1.26 17.41 14.95
N HIS A 165 -0.73 18.14 13.96
CA HIS A 165 -0.84 19.58 13.92
C HIS A 165 -2.29 20.04 13.78
N LEU A 166 -3.07 19.46 12.86
CA LEU A 166 -4.49 19.76 12.71
C LEU A 166 -5.29 19.42 13.98
N ARG A 167 -4.95 18.31 14.65
CA ARG A 167 -5.56 17.94 15.93
C ARG A 167 -5.22 18.93 17.04
N GLN A 168 -4.00 19.45 17.09
CA GLN A 168 -3.61 20.46 18.06
C GLN A 168 -4.38 21.76 17.83
N ASP A 169 -4.51 22.20 16.57
CA ASP A 169 -5.29 23.38 16.21
C ASP A 169 -6.76 23.27 16.64
N ILE A 170 -7.36 22.08 16.49
CA ILE A 170 -8.73 21.83 16.95
C ILE A 170 -8.80 21.85 18.49
N LEU A 171 -7.85 21.17 19.16
CA LEU A 171 -7.81 21.07 20.62
C LEU A 171 -7.68 22.45 21.29
N ASP A 172 -6.84 23.33 20.75
CA ASP A 172 -6.65 24.69 21.26
C ASP A 172 -7.95 25.51 21.20
N VAL A 173 -8.75 25.32 20.15
CA VAL A 173 -10.07 25.96 20.02
C VAL A 173 -11.09 25.37 20.99
N LEU A 174 -11.14 24.04 21.09
CA LEU A 174 -12.05 23.35 22.01
C LEU A 174 -11.78 23.78 23.46
N ALA A 175 -10.51 23.90 23.86
CA ALA A 175 -10.14 24.39 25.19
C ALA A 175 -10.66 25.82 25.46
N GLN A 176 -10.63 26.70 24.45
CA GLN A 176 -11.15 28.06 24.58
C GLN A 176 -12.68 28.11 24.67
N VAL A 177 -13.37 27.20 23.97
CA VAL A 177 -14.83 27.06 24.03
C VAL A 177 -15.27 26.53 25.39
N GLU A 178 -14.56 25.53 25.94
CA GLU A 178 -14.88 24.93 27.24
C GLU A 178 -14.84 25.99 28.36
N VAL A 179 -13.83 26.87 28.34
CA VAL A 179 -13.75 28.01 29.28
C VAL A 179 -14.95 28.95 29.16
N ASN A 180 -15.47 29.17 27.95
CA ASN A 180 -16.65 30.02 27.75
C ASN A 180 -17.94 29.35 28.25
N ILE A 181 -18.05 28.03 28.09
CA ILE A 181 -19.21 27.25 28.58
C ILE A 181 -19.24 27.26 30.11
N ASP A 182 -18.08 27.13 30.76
CA ASP A 182 -17.97 27.16 32.23
C ASP A 182 -18.25 28.55 32.83
N TYR A 183 -18.03 29.64 32.06
CA TYR A 183 -18.16 31.02 32.52
C TYR A 183 -18.98 31.90 31.55
N PRO A 184 -20.30 31.65 31.41
CA PRO A 184 -21.14 32.31 30.39
C PRO A 184 -21.48 33.78 30.70
N GLU A 185 -21.04 34.34 31.83
CA GLU A 185 -21.39 35.70 32.28
C GLU A 185 -20.75 36.83 31.44
N TYR A 186 -19.92 36.49 30.44
CA TYR A 186 -19.16 37.43 29.61
C TYR A 186 -19.58 37.37 28.13
N ASP A 187 -20.64 38.08 27.73
CA ASP A 187 -21.18 38.11 26.36
C ASP A 187 -20.15 38.40 25.24
N ALA A 188 -19.08 39.15 25.55
CA ALA A 188 -18.01 39.44 24.59
C ALA A 188 -17.15 38.20 24.23
N VAL A 189 -17.15 37.18 25.10
CA VAL A 189 -16.38 35.93 24.91
C VAL A 189 -17.09 34.98 23.96
N GLU A 190 -18.42 34.99 23.91
CA GLU A 190 -19.22 34.12 23.03
C GLU A 190 -19.06 34.48 21.55
N THR A 191 -19.09 35.77 21.23
CA THR A 191 -18.87 36.25 19.85
C THR A 191 -17.44 35.98 19.37
N MET A 192 -16.46 36.03 20.27
CA MET A 192 -15.06 35.72 19.99
C MET A 192 -14.86 34.22 19.73
N THR A 193 -15.40 33.35 20.58
CA THR A 193 -15.27 31.88 20.45
C THR A 193 -15.94 31.36 19.19
N THR A 194 -17.13 31.89 18.85
CA THR A 194 -17.84 31.59 17.60
C THR A 194 -16.97 31.90 16.37
N LYS A 195 -16.33 33.08 16.38
CA LYS A 195 -15.44 33.50 15.29
C LYS A 195 -14.20 32.61 15.18
N MET A 196 -13.55 32.30 16.31
CA MET A 196 -12.38 31.42 16.35
C MET A 196 -12.71 30.03 15.80
N LEU A 197 -13.84 29.46 16.22
CA LEU A 197 -14.27 28.13 15.79
C LEU A 197 -14.57 28.11 14.29
N LYS A 198 -15.20 29.15 13.76
CA LYS A 198 -15.44 29.30 12.31
C LYS A 198 -14.14 29.39 11.51
N GLU A 199 -13.21 30.23 11.94
CA GLU A 199 -11.92 30.43 11.27
C GLU A 199 -11.14 29.11 11.24
N LYS A 200 -11.00 28.45 12.39
CA LYS A 200 -10.26 27.19 12.50
C LYS A 200 -10.93 26.03 11.79
N ALA A 201 -12.25 25.90 11.83
CA ALA A 201 -12.96 24.90 11.05
C ALA A 201 -12.72 25.07 9.54
N THR A 202 -12.64 26.31 9.06
CA THR A 202 -12.36 26.62 7.65
C THR A 202 -10.92 26.27 7.26
N GLU A 203 -9.95 26.63 8.10
CA GLU A 203 -8.53 26.30 7.90
C GLU A 203 -8.30 24.79 7.84
N VAL A 204 -8.81 24.04 8.84
CA VAL A 204 -8.68 22.58 8.89
C VAL A 204 -9.39 21.93 7.70
N ALA A 205 -10.58 22.40 7.33
CA ALA A 205 -11.31 21.89 6.18
C ALA A 205 -10.52 22.09 4.87
N GLN A 206 -9.82 23.22 4.73
CA GLN A 206 -8.96 23.48 3.57
C GLN A 206 -7.79 22.50 3.52
N SER A 207 -7.11 22.24 4.63
CA SER A 207 -6.03 21.25 4.72
C SER A 207 -6.51 19.83 4.40
N ILE A 208 -7.67 19.43 4.93
CA ILE A 208 -8.27 18.11 4.62
C ILE A 208 -8.63 18.00 3.14
N ASN A 209 -9.19 19.05 2.53
CA ASN A 209 -9.49 19.05 1.09
C ASN A 209 -8.23 18.94 0.22
N GLN A 210 -7.12 19.57 0.64
CA GLN A 210 -5.83 19.42 -0.04
C GLN A 210 -5.31 17.98 0.03
N LEU A 211 -5.43 17.31 1.18
CA LEU A 211 -5.09 15.89 1.32
C LEU A 211 -5.97 15.00 0.44
N LEU A 212 -7.29 15.20 0.49
CA LEU A 212 -8.25 14.43 -0.32
C LEU A 212 -8.06 14.64 -1.83
N ALA A 213 -7.56 15.80 -2.27
CA ALA A 213 -7.22 16.02 -3.67
C ALA A 213 -6.13 15.06 -4.18
N THR A 214 -5.25 14.59 -3.30
CA THR A 214 -4.19 13.62 -3.65
C THR A 214 -4.65 12.15 -3.62
N ALA A 215 -5.83 11.88 -3.03
CA ALA A 215 -6.29 10.52 -2.73
C ALA A 215 -6.42 9.62 -3.97
N LYS A 216 -6.95 10.16 -5.08
CA LYS A 216 -7.13 9.40 -6.34
C LYS A 216 -5.79 8.88 -6.86
N GLN A 217 -4.79 9.76 -6.91
CA GLN A 217 -3.45 9.40 -7.37
C GLN A 217 -2.75 8.48 -6.34
N GLY A 218 -2.97 8.70 -5.04
CA GLY A 218 -2.35 7.92 -3.98
C GLY A 218 -2.83 6.47 -3.98
N LYS A 219 -4.14 6.28 -4.20
CA LYS A 219 -4.75 4.96 -4.39
C LYS A 219 -4.12 4.23 -5.57
N VAL A 220 -3.98 4.88 -6.72
CA VAL A 220 -3.35 4.28 -7.92
C VAL A 220 -1.90 3.88 -7.65
N LEU A 221 -1.11 4.72 -6.97
CA LEU A 221 0.28 4.38 -6.64
C LEU A 221 0.40 3.17 -5.69
N ARG A 222 -0.59 2.96 -4.81
CA ARG A 222 -0.60 1.88 -3.82
C ARG A 222 -1.15 0.57 -4.39
N GLU A 223 -2.31 0.61 -5.01
CA GLU A 223 -3.05 -0.58 -5.45
C GLU A 223 -2.67 -1.02 -6.87
N GLY A 224 -2.14 -0.09 -7.67
CA GLY A 224 -2.03 -0.25 -9.11
C GLY A 224 -3.27 0.27 -9.84
N LEU A 225 -3.08 0.57 -11.11
CA LEU A 225 -4.13 0.90 -12.04
C LEU A 225 -4.62 -0.38 -12.72
N ALA A 226 -5.86 -0.79 -12.48
CA ALA A 226 -6.42 -1.97 -13.13
C ALA A 226 -6.48 -1.74 -14.65
N THR A 227 -5.68 -2.49 -15.40
CA THR A 227 -5.48 -2.28 -16.84
C THR A 227 -5.83 -3.54 -17.61
N ALA A 228 -6.77 -3.41 -18.57
CA ALA A 228 -7.13 -4.49 -19.48
C ALA A 228 -6.53 -4.25 -20.87
N ILE A 229 -5.89 -5.27 -21.45
CA ILE A 229 -5.41 -5.26 -22.84
C ILE A 229 -6.40 -6.04 -23.70
N ILE A 230 -7.12 -5.33 -24.57
CA ILE A 230 -8.27 -5.86 -25.30
C ILE A 230 -8.03 -5.72 -26.80
N GLY A 231 -8.64 -6.60 -27.58
CA GLY A 231 -8.52 -6.64 -29.03
C GLY A 231 -8.80 -8.05 -29.52
N ARG A 232 -8.90 -8.21 -30.83
CA ARG A 232 -9.15 -9.52 -31.44
C ARG A 232 -7.94 -10.46 -31.32
N PRO A 233 -8.07 -11.75 -31.65
CA PRO A 233 -6.93 -12.63 -31.88
C PRO A 233 -5.91 -12.03 -32.85
N ASN A 234 -4.62 -12.26 -32.60
CA ASN A 234 -3.50 -11.88 -33.47
C ASN A 234 -3.28 -10.38 -33.76
N VAL A 235 -3.98 -9.45 -33.10
CA VAL A 235 -3.73 -7.99 -33.26
C VAL A 235 -2.44 -7.51 -32.57
N GLY A 236 -1.79 -8.37 -31.79
CA GLY A 236 -0.52 -8.10 -31.10
C GLY A 236 -0.63 -7.80 -29.60
N LYS A 237 -1.72 -8.22 -28.95
CA LYS A 237 -1.91 -8.11 -27.48
C LYS A 237 -0.77 -8.77 -26.69
N SER A 238 -0.43 -10.03 -27.01
CA SER A 238 0.64 -10.77 -26.32
C SER A 238 2.01 -10.15 -26.58
N SER A 239 2.25 -9.61 -27.77
CA SER A 239 3.47 -8.85 -28.07
C SER A 239 3.57 -7.59 -27.19
N LEU A 240 2.49 -6.82 -27.06
CA LEU A 240 2.44 -5.63 -26.22
C LEU A 240 2.63 -5.98 -24.74
N LEU A 241 1.94 -7.03 -24.26
CA LEU A 241 2.09 -7.55 -22.90
C LEU A 241 3.55 -7.91 -22.62
N ASN A 242 4.15 -8.71 -23.49
CA ASN A 242 5.55 -9.14 -23.32
C ASN A 242 6.49 -7.94 -23.33
N HIS A 243 6.28 -6.97 -24.22
CA HIS A 243 7.10 -5.77 -24.24
C HIS A 243 7.02 -5.00 -22.91
N LEU A 244 5.80 -4.76 -22.41
CA LEU A 244 5.57 -4.12 -21.11
C LEU A 244 6.21 -4.91 -19.95
N LEU A 245 6.18 -6.24 -19.98
CA LEU A 245 6.80 -7.10 -18.97
C LEU A 245 8.35 -7.13 -19.03
N HIS A 246 8.94 -6.95 -20.21
CA HIS A 246 10.37 -7.16 -20.44
C HIS A 246 11.22 -5.90 -20.22
N GLU A 247 10.70 -4.70 -20.52
CA GLU A 247 11.46 -3.45 -20.35
C GLU A 247 11.29 -2.84 -18.95
N ASP A 248 10.13 -3.05 -18.30
CA ASP A 248 9.78 -2.41 -17.04
C ASP A 248 9.50 -3.43 -15.93
N LYS A 249 10.51 -4.25 -15.57
CA LYS A 249 10.45 -5.12 -14.39
C LYS A 249 10.17 -4.29 -13.12
N ALA A 250 8.91 -4.08 -12.78
CA ALA A 250 8.49 -4.07 -11.39
C ALA A 250 8.78 -5.48 -10.88
N ILE A 251 9.47 -5.60 -9.76
CA ILE A 251 9.88 -6.86 -9.15
C ILE A 251 8.66 -7.80 -9.10
N VAL A 252 8.64 -8.81 -9.96
CA VAL A 252 7.72 -9.94 -9.86
C VAL A 252 8.16 -10.66 -8.59
N THR A 253 7.35 -10.59 -7.56
CA THR A 253 7.57 -11.42 -6.39
C THR A 253 7.03 -12.80 -6.74
N ASP A 254 7.91 -13.67 -7.21
CA ASP A 254 7.67 -15.13 -7.20
C ASP A 254 7.70 -15.58 -5.74
N VAL A 255 6.63 -15.31 -4.98
CA VAL A 255 6.47 -16.00 -3.69
C VAL A 255 5.95 -17.40 -4.01
N ALA A 256 6.89 -18.32 -4.22
CA ALA A 256 6.58 -19.73 -4.33
C ALA A 256 5.82 -20.16 -3.07
N GLY A 257 4.54 -20.57 -3.23
CA GLY A 257 3.73 -21.09 -2.13
C GLY A 257 2.37 -20.43 -1.92
N THR A 258 1.99 -19.38 -2.65
CA THR A 258 0.59 -18.91 -2.63
C THR A 258 -0.27 -19.82 -3.51
N THR A 259 -0.85 -20.85 -2.92
CA THR A 259 -1.82 -21.69 -3.60
C THR A 259 -3.09 -20.89 -3.95
N ARG A 260 -3.49 -20.97 -5.23
CA ARG A 260 -4.82 -20.73 -5.83
C ARG A 260 -5.24 -19.34 -6.29
N ASP A 261 -4.50 -18.28 -6.00
CA ASP A 261 -4.86 -16.95 -6.49
C ASP A 261 -4.09 -16.61 -7.78
N VAL A 262 -4.81 -16.01 -8.72
CA VAL A 262 -4.30 -15.53 -10.02
C VAL A 262 -3.00 -14.76 -9.76
N ILE A 263 -1.90 -15.15 -10.42
CA ILE A 263 -0.64 -14.38 -10.37
C ILE A 263 -0.97 -12.98 -10.91
N GLU A 264 -1.16 -12.01 -10.03
CA GLU A 264 -1.44 -10.63 -10.41
C GLU A 264 -0.15 -10.03 -10.97
N GLU A 265 -0.17 -9.67 -12.26
CA GLU A 265 0.99 -9.12 -12.94
C GLU A 265 0.99 -7.60 -12.86
N TYR A 266 2.08 -7.05 -12.31
CA TYR A 266 2.30 -5.63 -12.22
C TYR A 266 3.38 -5.20 -13.21
N VAL A 267 3.17 -4.09 -13.92
CA VAL A 267 4.17 -3.44 -14.78
C VAL A 267 4.36 -1.99 -14.33
N ASN A 268 5.60 -1.51 -14.32
CA ASN A 268 5.90 -0.12 -13.99
C ASN A 268 6.03 0.77 -15.24
N VAL A 269 4.96 1.46 -15.64
CA VAL A 269 5.03 2.37 -16.79
C VAL A 269 5.31 3.80 -16.32
N ARG A 270 6.57 4.25 -16.43
CA ARG A 270 7.01 5.62 -16.03
C ARG A 270 6.58 6.03 -14.62
N GLY A 271 6.59 5.08 -13.69
CA GLY A 271 6.19 5.26 -12.30
C GLY A 271 4.70 4.99 -12.02
N VAL A 272 3.88 4.67 -13.03
CA VAL A 272 2.51 4.19 -12.85
C VAL A 272 2.54 2.66 -12.73
N PRO A 273 2.15 2.07 -11.59
CA PRO A 273 1.96 0.63 -11.50
C PRO A 273 0.70 0.22 -12.25
N LEU A 274 0.82 -0.53 -13.34
CA LEU A 274 -0.30 -1.13 -14.04
C LEU A 274 -0.55 -2.53 -13.48
N LYS A 275 -1.75 -2.77 -12.95
CA LYS A 275 -2.21 -4.09 -12.52
C LYS A 275 -2.95 -4.73 -13.70
N LEU A 276 -2.35 -5.72 -14.33
CA LEU A 276 -2.89 -6.32 -15.54
C LEU A 276 -4.03 -7.29 -15.20
N VAL A 277 -5.23 -7.02 -15.70
CA VAL A 277 -6.43 -7.82 -15.43
C VAL A 277 -6.58 -8.89 -16.51
N ASP A 278 -6.77 -10.15 -16.09
CA ASP A 278 -7.06 -11.31 -16.96
C ASP A 278 -5.92 -11.67 -17.97
N THR A 279 -4.67 -11.79 -17.49
CA THR A 279 -3.50 -12.18 -18.31
C THR A 279 -3.46 -13.68 -18.68
N ALA A 280 -4.24 -14.52 -18.01
CA ALA A 280 -4.29 -15.97 -18.29
C ALA A 280 -4.67 -16.26 -19.75
N GLY A 281 -5.59 -15.47 -20.33
CA GLY A 281 -5.95 -15.58 -21.76
C GLY A 281 -4.89 -15.06 -22.73
N ILE A 282 -3.88 -14.31 -22.25
CA ILE A 282 -2.78 -13.76 -23.06
C ILE A 282 -1.54 -14.68 -23.04
N ARG A 283 -1.35 -15.46 -21.95
CA ARG A 283 -0.25 -16.43 -21.79
C ARG A 283 -0.56 -17.83 -22.32
N ASP A 284 -1.81 -18.31 -22.25
CA ASP A 284 -2.19 -19.69 -22.63
C ASP A 284 -2.37 -19.92 -24.16
N THR A 285 -1.80 -19.06 -25.02
CA THR A 285 -1.92 -19.23 -26.48
C THR A 285 -0.96 -20.28 -27.05
N GLU A 286 -1.06 -21.52 -26.59
CA GLU A 286 -0.64 -22.70 -27.36
C GLU A 286 -1.74 -23.79 -27.54
N ASP A 287 -2.93 -23.72 -26.93
CA ASP A 287 -3.96 -24.74 -27.25
C ASP A 287 -5.44 -24.31 -27.15
N LYS A 288 -6.11 -24.33 -28.33
CA LYS A 288 -7.50 -24.74 -28.60
C LYS A 288 -8.71 -24.23 -27.79
N VAL A 289 -8.68 -23.08 -27.10
CA VAL A 289 -9.92 -22.49 -26.54
C VAL A 289 -10.08 -20.97 -26.79
N GLU A 290 -10.06 -20.55 -28.04
CA GLU A 290 -10.49 -19.20 -28.47
C GLU A 290 -12.02 -19.12 -28.74
N LYS A 291 -12.84 -19.53 -27.78
CA LYS A 291 -14.32 -19.38 -27.85
C LYS A 291 -14.97 -18.71 -26.64
N ILE A 292 -14.18 -18.24 -25.68
CA ILE A 292 -14.65 -17.55 -24.45
C ILE A 292 -14.42 -16.01 -24.57
N GLY A 293 -14.03 -15.52 -25.76
CA GLY A 293 -13.42 -14.19 -25.97
C GLY A 293 -14.28 -12.97 -25.67
N VAL A 294 -15.62 -13.04 -25.77
CA VAL A 294 -16.48 -11.84 -25.60
C VAL A 294 -16.89 -11.63 -24.13
N GLU A 295 -17.33 -12.66 -23.42
CA GLU A 295 -17.73 -12.53 -22.01
C GLU A 295 -16.55 -12.21 -21.08
N ARG A 296 -15.36 -12.75 -21.39
CA ARG A 296 -14.13 -12.41 -20.65
C ARG A 296 -13.71 -10.97 -20.90
N SER A 297 -13.71 -10.50 -22.15
CA SER A 297 -13.43 -9.10 -22.45
C SER A 297 -14.41 -8.16 -21.76
N ARG A 298 -15.71 -8.45 -21.73
CA ARG A 298 -16.69 -7.64 -20.98
C ARG A 298 -16.41 -7.58 -19.47
N LYS A 299 -16.05 -8.71 -18.86
CA LYS A 299 -15.65 -8.74 -17.44
C LYS A 299 -14.38 -7.93 -17.18
N ALA A 300 -13.38 -8.04 -18.07
CA ALA A 300 -12.15 -7.28 -17.97
C ALA A 300 -12.38 -5.76 -18.15
N ILE A 301 -13.24 -5.35 -19.09
CA ILE A 301 -13.65 -3.94 -19.27
C ILE A 301 -14.31 -3.40 -18.00
N GLY A 302 -15.27 -4.15 -17.44
CA GLY A 302 -15.99 -3.72 -16.24
C GLY A 302 -15.13 -3.63 -14.97
N ALA A 303 -14.00 -4.35 -14.94
CA ALA A 303 -13.06 -4.34 -13.82
C ALA A 303 -11.86 -3.41 -14.02
N ALA A 304 -11.69 -2.81 -15.19
CA ALA A 304 -10.52 -2.00 -15.54
C ALA A 304 -10.75 -0.50 -15.32
N ASP A 305 -9.75 0.15 -14.73
CA ASP A 305 -9.63 1.61 -14.66
C ASP A 305 -9.05 2.20 -15.97
N LEU A 306 -8.35 1.37 -16.75
CA LEU A 306 -7.77 1.71 -18.05
C LEU A 306 -7.92 0.56 -19.05
N VAL A 307 -8.40 0.85 -20.25
CA VAL A 307 -8.45 -0.11 -21.36
C VAL A 307 -7.41 0.26 -22.42
N LEU A 308 -6.52 -0.68 -22.75
CA LEU A 308 -5.64 -0.61 -23.91
C LEU A 308 -6.28 -1.43 -25.04
N LEU A 309 -6.99 -0.76 -25.95
CA LEU A 309 -7.67 -1.40 -27.08
C LEU A 309 -6.75 -1.49 -28.29
N VAL A 310 -6.29 -2.69 -28.63
CA VAL A 310 -5.36 -2.96 -29.72
C VAL A 310 -6.11 -3.38 -30.98
N LEU A 311 -5.89 -2.64 -32.06
CA LEU A 311 -6.39 -2.90 -33.41
C LEU A 311 -5.23 -3.19 -34.36
N ASP A 312 -5.49 -3.92 -35.44
CA ASP A 312 -4.49 -4.24 -36.47
C ASP A 312 -4.60 -3.28 -37.67
N ASN A 313 -3.61 -2.41 -37.86
CA ASN A 313 -3.57 -1.44 -38.96
C ASN A 313 -3.42 -2.10 -40.35
N SER A 314 -2.93 -3.35 -40.40
CA SER A 314 -2.70 -4.09 -41.65
C SER A 314 -3.97 -4.73 -42.22
N GLN A 315 -5.12 -4.59 -41.53
CA GLN A 315 -6.41 -5.16 -41.93
C GLN A 315 -7.52 -4.11 -41.87
N PRO A 316 -8.60 -4.26 -42.67
CA PRO A 316 -9.81 -3.46 -42.51
C PRO A 316 -10.46 -3.69 -41.14
N LEU A 317 -11.21 -2.70 -40.64
CA LEU A 317 -12.02 -2.85 -39.43
C LEU A 317 -13.02 -3.99 -39.57
N THR A 318 -13.00 -4.93 -38.63
CA THR A 318 -13.94 -6.06 -38.58
C THR A 318 -15.17 -5.73 -37.72
N ALA A 319 -16.21 -6.57 -37.77
CA ALA A 319 -17.41 -6.36 -36.94
C ALA A 319 -17.08 -6.40 -35.43
N GLU A 320 -16.18 -7.30 -35.03
CA GLU A 320 -15.74 -7.44 -33.63
C GLU A 320 -14.88 -6.24 -33.18
N ASP A 321 -14.06 -5.64 -34.07
CA ASP A 321 -13.38 -4.37 -33.75
C ASP A 321 -14.39 -3.26 -33.46
N ARG A 322 -15.46 -3.16 -34.26
CA ARG A 322 -16.52 -2.16 -34.09
C ARG A 322 -17.30 -2.39 -32.78
N GLU A 323 -17.56 -3.64 -32.42
CA GLU A 323 -18.20 -4.00 -31.14
C GLU A 323 -17.32 -3.59 -29.96
N LEU A 324 -16.03 -3.94 -29.97
CA LEU A 324 -15.09 -3.55 -28.90
C LEU A 324 -14.93 -2.02 -28.79
N LEU A 325 -14.93 -1.31 -29.91
CA LEU A 325 -14.92 0.16 -29.94
C LEU A 325 -16.19 0.75 -29.30
N GLN A 326 -17.35 0.13 -29.50
CA GLN A 326 -18.60 0.57 -28.87
C GLN A 326 -18.64 0.22 -27.37
N GLU A 327 -18.24 -1.00 -27.00
CA GLU A 327 -18.27 -1.47 -25.61
C GLU A 327 -17.33 -0.66 -24.69
N THR A 328 -16.21 -0.20 -25.23
CA THR A 328 -15.19 0.54 -24.47
C THR A 328 -15.36 2.06 -24.54
N ASP A 329 -16.41 2.57 -25.20
CA ASP A 329 -16.59 4.00 -25.45
C ASP A 329 -16.70 4.85 -24.18
N GLN A 330 -17.36 4.30 -23.14
CA GLN A 330 -17.51 4.97 -21.85
C GLN A 330 -16.35 4.70 -20.87
N SER A 331 -15.39 3.87 -21.28
CA SER A 331 -14.22 3.52 -20.46
C SER A 331 -13.09 4.52 -20.68
N LYS A 332 -12.25 4.75 -19.67
CA LYS A 332 -10.97 5.44 -19.87
C LYS A 332 -10.08 4.52 -20.71
N ARG A 333 -9.86 4.87 -21.98
CA ARG A 333 -9.16 3.99 -22.94
C ARG A 333 -8.05 4.70 -23.73
N ILE A 334 -7.12 3.91 -24.24
CA ILE A 334 -6.17 4.28 -25.30
C ILE A 334 -6.39 3.30 -26.45
N VAL A 335 -6.68 3.81 -27.64
CA VAL A 335 -6.83 2.99 -28.84
C VAL A 335 -5.48 2.91 -29.54
N ILE A 336 -5.02 1.68 -29.78
CA ILE A 336 -3.69 1.39 -30.31
C ILE A 336 -3.85 0.79 -31.70
N LEU A 337 -3.41 1.51 -32.73
CA LEU A 337 -3.24 0.98 -34.09
C LEU A 337 -1.87 0.30 -34.19
N ASN A 338 -1.84 -1.00 -33.98
CA ASN A 338 -0.62 -1.79 -34.02
C ASN A 338 -0.28 -2.27 -35.46
N LYS A 339 0.95 -2.77 -35.63
CA LYS A 339 1.51 -3.30 -36.90
C LYS A 339 1.69 -2.26 -38.00
N THR A 340 2.14 -1.06 -37.64
CA THR A 340 2.47 -0.01 -38.62
C THR A 340 3.69 -0.33 -39.48
N ASP A 341 4.43 -1.40 -39.17
CA ASP A 341 5.47 -1.99 -40.01
C ASP A 341 4.90 -2.65 -41.29
N LEU A 342 3.60 -2.98 -41.30
CA LEU A 342 2.90 -3.54 -42.45
C LEU A 342 2.13 -2.47 -43.25
N PRO A 343 1.81 -2.71 -44.53
CA PRO A 343 1.00 -1.80 -45.33
C PRO A 343 -0.37 -1.56 -44.69
N ALA A 344 -0.71 -0.28 -44.47
CA ALA A 344 -2.00 0.10 -43.89
C ALA A 344 -3.16 -0.31 -44.80
N ARG A 345 -4.12 -1.05 -44.24
CA ARG A 345 -5.39 -1.43 -44.90
C ARG A 345 -6.63 -0.99 -44.14
N LEU A 346 -6.44 -0.43 -42.95
CA LEU A 346 -7.50 0.12 -42.13
C LEU A 346 -7.93 1.48 -42.69
N ASP A 347 -9.23 1.68 -42.88
CA ASP A 347 -9.78 2.97 -43.31
C ASP A 347 -9.81 3.95 -42.15
N GLN A 348 -8.92 4.95 -42.18
CA GLN A 348 -8.84 5.98 -41.16
C GLN A 348 -10.09 6.88 -41.11
N ALA A 349 -10.76 7.08 -42.25
CA ALA A 349 -11.99 7.87 -42.29
C ALA A 349 -13.15 7.13 -41.62
N GLU A 350 -13.18 5.80 -41.75
CA GLU A 350 -14.11 4.95 -41.00
C GLU A 350 -13.81 4.99 -39.49
N LEU A 351 -12.54 4.84 -39.10
CA LEU A 351 -12.15 4.88 -37.69
C LEU A 351 -12.51 6.21 -37.02
N ALA A 352 -12.28 7.33 -37.72
CA ALA A 352 -12.61 8.68 -37.24
C ALA A 352 -14.10 8.91 -36.98
N GLN A 353 -15.00 8.08 -37.53
CA GLN A 353 -16.43 8.13 -37.23
C GLN A 353 -16.80 7.39 -35.94
N LEU A 354 -15.92 6.51 -35.46
CA LEU A 354 -16.16 5.64 -34.31
C LEU A 354 -15.42 6.08 -33.05
N VAL A 355 -14.31 6.81 -33.21
CA VAL A 355 -13.45 7.27 -32.11
C VAL A 355 -12.85 8.64 -32.42
N ASP A 356 -12.63 9.42 -31.36
CA ASP A 356 -11.80 10.61 -31.46
C ASP A 356 -10.36 10.20 -31.79
N LEU A 357 -9.85 10.65 -32.94
CA LEU A 357 -8.50 10.33 -33.39
C LEU A 357 -7.40 10.82 -32.44
N SER A 358 -7.70 11.76 -31.54
CA SER A 358 -6.76 12.21 -30.51
C SER A 358 -6.50 11.17 -29.40
N ASP A 359 -7.34 10.12 -29.31
CA ASP A 359 -7.17 8.97 -28.43
C ASP A 359 -6.54 7.75 -29.13
N VAL A 360 -6.23 7.90 -30.42
CA VAL A 360 -5.62 6.86 -31.25
C VAL A 360 -4.11 7.04 -31.30
N LEU A 361 -3.38 5.97 -30.99
CA LEU A 361 -1.93 5.92 -31.03
C LEU A 361 -1.49 4.85 -32.03
N SER A 362 -0.68 5.24 -33.01
CA SER A 362 -0.12 4.32 -34.00
C SER A 362 1.22 3.79 -33.53
N MET A 363 1.41 2.47 -33.59
CA MET A 363 2.66 1.84 -33.16
C MET A 363 2.97 0.55 -33.92
N SER A 364 4.23 0.14 -33.86
CA SER A 364 4.65 -1.22 -34.13
C SER A 364 5.35 -1.76 -32.89
N VAL A 365 4.71 -2.70 -32.21
CA VAL A 365 5.34 -3.38 -31.07
C VAL A 365 6.60 -4.13 -31.52
N LEU A 366 6.61 -4.67 -32.75
CA LEU A 366 7.73 -5.42 -33.31
C LEU A 366 8.97 -4.54 -33.52
N GLU A 367 8.78 -3.36 -34.12
CA GLU A 367 9.85 -2.38 -34.36
C GLU A 367 10.08 -1.44 -33.16
N GLN A 368 9.37 -1.66 -32.05
CA GLN A 368 9.35 -0.79 -30.86
C GLN A 368 9.03 0.70 -31.16
N SER A 369 8.42 0.99 -32.30
CA SER A 369 8.04 2.34 -32.71
C SER A 369 6.71 2.73 -32.09
N GLY A 370 6.64 3.89 -31.43
CA GLY A 370 5.41 4.39 -30.80
C GLY A 370 5.15 3.90 -29.37
N VAL A 371 5.87 2.88 -28.87
CA VAL A 371 5.70 2.41 -27.49
C VAL A 371 6.00 3.51 -26.47
N THR A 372 7.11 4.24 -26.65
CA THR A 372 7.45 5.36 -25.75
C THR A 372 6.33 6.42 -25.68
N GLN A 373 5.58 6.61 -26.76
CA GLN A 373 4.45 7.53 -26.79
C GLN A 373 3.26 6.97 -26.00
N LEU A 374 3.02 5.66 -26.06
CA LEU A 374 2.02 4.97 -25.23
C LEU A 374 2.33 5.15 -23.75
N GLU A 375 3.57 4.89 -23.32
CA GLU A 375 3.98 5.11 -21.94
C GLU A 375 3.79 6.55 -21.48
N GLN A 376 4.16 7.52 -22.33
CA GLN A 376 3.98 8.95 -22.05
C GLN A 376 2.51 9.31 -21.92
N ARG A 377 1.65 8.75 -22.78
CA ARG A 377 0.20 8.96 -22.72
C ARG A 377 -0.38 8.39 -21.44
N ILE A 378 -0.01 7.17 -21.06
CA ILE A 378 -0.40 6.55 -19.79
C ILE A 378 0.04 7.45 -18.63
N ALA A 379 1.33 7.81 -18.55
CA ALA A 379 1.85 8.68 -17.50
C ALA A 379 1.09 10.02 -17.41
N LYS A 380 0.85 10.67 -18.55
CA LYS A 380 0.12 11.94 -18.64
C LYS A 380 -1.32 11.80 -18.15
N MET A 381 -2.01 10.72 -18.48
CA MET A 381 -3.40 10.46 -18.06
C MET A 381 -3.54 10.29 -16.53
N PHE A 382 -2.46 9.99 -15.81
CA PHE A 382 -2.49 9.77 -14.36
C PHE A 382 -1.75 10.85 -13.56
N PHE A 383 -0.74 11.49 -14.14
CA PHE A 383 0.07 12.51 -13.45
C PHE A 383 -0.23 13.96 -13.88
N ASN A 384 -0.85 14.22 -15.04
CA ASN A 384 -1.10 15.59 -15.52
C ASN A 384 -2.50 16.15 -15.19
N GLU A 385 -3.36 15.42 -14.47
CA GLU A 385 -4.55 16.00 -13.82
C GLU A 385 -4.11 16.79 -12.56
N GLY A 386 -3.45 17.94 -12.75
CA GLY A 386 -3.37 19.03 -11.76
C GLY A 386 -2.41 18.88 -10.58
N ILE A 387 -1.65 17.78 -10.47
CA ILE A 387 -0.67 17.57 -9.37
C ILE A 387 0.67 17.11 -9.96
N GLU A 388 1.12 17.78 -11.02
CA GLU A 388 2.55 17.74 -11.33
C GLU A 388 3.30 18.45 -10.20
N SER A 389 4.22 17.74 -9.56
CA SER A 389 5.36 18.34 -8.86
C SER A 389 5.07 19.26 -7.66
N SER A 390 4.39 18.74 -6.64
CA SER A 390 4.75 19.12 -5.27
C SER A 390 5.48 17.93 -4.65
N GLN A 391 6.80 17.89 -4.80
CA GLN A 391 7.66 16.97 -4.04
C GLN A 391 7.49 17.10 -2.51
N ASN A 392 6.69 18.08 -2.05
CA ASN A 392 6.44 18.43 -0.65
C ASN A 392 4.98 18.25 -0.19
N ASN A 393 4.05 17.78 -1.03
CA ASN A 393 2.68 17.56 -0.56
C ASN A 393 2.55 16.15 0.01
N VAL A 394 2.14 16.08 1.27
CA VAL A 394 1.74 14.83 1.94
C VAL A 394 0.63 14.19 1.11
N MET A 395 0.80 12.92 0.79
CA MET A 395 -0.11 12.15 -0.04
C MET A 395 -0.86 11.13 0.81
N VAL A 396 -2.16 10.95 0.53
CA VAL A 396 -2.96 9.92 1.20
C VAL A 396 -3.20 8.77 0.23
N THR A 397 -2.74 7.57 0.61
CA THR A 397 -2.80 6.36 -0.24
C THR A 397 -3.86 5.36 0.21
N ASN A 398 -4.16 5.29 1.50
CA ASN A 398 -5.01 4.27 2.08
C ASN A 398 -6.50 4.67 2.09
N ALA A 399 -7.39 3.78 1.63
CA ALA A 399 -8.83 3.94 1.70
C ALA A 399 -9.35 4.23 3.12
N ARG A 400 -8.72 3.67 4.16
CA ARG A 400 -9.05 3.96 5.57
C ARG A 400 -8.85 5.44 5.90
N HIS A 401 -7.67 5.98 5.57
CA HIS A 401 -7.36 7.38 5.78
C HIS A 401 -8.33 8.28 4.99
N ILE A 402 -8.63 7.92 3.74
CA ILE A 402 -9.58 8.67 2.89
C ILE A 402 -10.98 8.67 3.52
N GLY A 403 -11.44 7.53 4.04
CA GLY A 403 -12.72 7.41 4.75
C GLY A 403 -12.79 8.33 5.97
N LEU A 404 -11.78 8.27 6.83
CA LEU A 404 -11.67 9.10 8.03
C LEU A 404 -11.58 10.59 7.71
N LEU A 405 -10.83 10.98 6.66
CA LEU A 405 -10.75 12.36 6.21
C LEU A 405 -12.08 12.86 5.64
N ASN A 406 -12.86 12.02 4.95
CA ASN A 406 -14.21 12.39 4.51
C ASN A 406 -15.18 12.55 5.70
N GLN A 407 -15.09 11.69 6.71
CA GLN A 407 -15.88 11.82 7.94
C GLN A 407 -15.51 13.11 8.72
N ALA A 408 -14.21 13.38 8.87
CA ALA A 408 -13.71 14.61 9.48
C ALA A 408 -14.15 15.86 8.69
N LYS A 409 -14.14 15.80 7.36
CA LYS A 409 -14.66 16.87 6.49
C LYS A 409 -16.15 17.09 6.70
N GLN A 410 -16.95 16.03 6.78
CA GLN A 410 -18.39 16.14 7.03
C GLN A 410 -18.65 16.80 8.39
N ALA A 411 -17.95 16.37 9.44
CA ALA A 411 -18.06 16.97 10.77
C ALA A 411 -17.73 18.48 10.76
N LEU A 412 -16.72 18.91 10.00
CA LEU A 412 -16.41 20.34 9.83
C LEU A 412 -17.49 21.11 9.04
N GLN A 413 -18.15 20.46 8.08
CA GLN A 413 -19.29 21.06 7.37
C GLN A 413 -20.50 21.23 8.30
N ASP A 414 -20.74 20.27 9.20
CA ASP A 414 -21.80 20.35 10.21
C ASP A 414 -21.51 21.49 11.19
N VAL A 415 -20.25 21.64 11.62
CA VAL A 415 -19.78 22.81 12.40
C VAL A 415 -20.09 24.13 11.70
N GLN A 416 -19.69 24.27 10.43
CA GLN A 416 -19.92 25.50 9.66
C GLN A 416 -21.41 25.81 9.49
N THR A 417 -22.23 24.78 9.29
CA THR A 417 -23.67 24.90 9.15
C THR A 417 -24.33 25.31 10.45
N GLY A 418 -23.94 24.70 11.58
CA GLY A 418 -24.42 25.05 12.92
C GLY A 418 -24.12 26.51 13.27
N LEU A 419 -22.89 26.96 13.05
CA LEU A 419 -22.50 28.35 13.27
C LEU A 419 -23.28 29.33 12.38
N ALA A 420 -23.52 28.99 11.11
CA ALA A 420 -24.29 29.83 10.19
C ALA A 420 -25.77 29.91 10.58
N ALA A 421 -26.31 28.87 11.20
CA ALA A 421 -27.67 28.83 11.73
C ALA A 421 -27.82 29.56 13.09
N GLY A 422 -26.73 30.09 13.66
CA GLY A 422 -26.73 30.72 14.98
C GLY A 422 -26.90 29.72 16.12
N MET A 423 -26.48 28.47 15.93
CA MET A 423 -26.52 27.46 16.98
C MET A 423 -25.53 27.80 18.11
N PRO A 424 -25.91 27.58 19.37
CA PRO A 424 -25.01 27.69 20.51
C PRO A 424 -23.71 26.87 20.35
N VAL A 425 -22.60 27.43 20.84
CA VAL A 425 -21.25 26.85 20.67
C VAL A 425 -21.04 25.52 21.39
N ASP A 426 -21.79 25.27 22.46
CA ASP A 426 -21.83 24.01 23.22
C ASP A 426 -22.38 22.82 22.42
N LEU A 427 -23.28 23.08 21.46
CA LEU A 427 -23.76 22.07 20.52
C LEU A 427 -22.78 21.90 19.36
N VAL A 428 -22.26 23.01 18.82
CA VAL A 428 -21.33 22.98 17.68
C VAL A 428 -20.00 22.29 18.04
N GLN A 429 -19.52 22.42 19.28
CA GLN A 429 -18.28 21.77 19.71
C GLN A 429 -18.33 20.24 19.64
N ILE A 430 -19.52 19.63 19.67
CA ILE A 430 -19.67 18.17 19.55
C ILE A 430 -19.16 17.70 18.19
N ASP A 431 -19.53 18.41 17.11
CA ASP A 431 -19.08 18.07 15.75
C ASP A 431 -17.59 18.40 15.54
N MET A 432 -17.10 19.47 16.18
CA MET A 432 -15.66 19.78 16.19
C MET A 432 -14.84 18.69 16.92
N THR A 433 -15.38 18.14 18.02
CA THR A 433 -14.78 17.02 18.75
C THR A 433 -14.77 15.74 17.92
N ARG A 434 -15.87 15.44 17.21
CA ARG A 434 -15.90 14.31 16.25
C ARG A 434 -14.82 14.42 15.18
N CYS A 435 -14.60 15.61 14.63
CA CYS A 435 -13.50 15.84 13.69
C CYS A 435 -12.14 15.48 14.31
N TRP A 436 -11.90 15.93 15.55
CA TRP A 436 -10.67 15.64 16.29
C TRP A 436 -10.46 14.13 16.53
N GLU A 437 -11.53 13.39 16.85
CA GLU A 437 -11.53 11.94 17.02
C GLU A 437 -11.24 11.20 15.70
N PHE A 438 -11.91 11.56 14.60
CA PHE A 438 -11.66 10.94 13.29
C PHE A 438 -10.22 11.14 12.80
N LEU A 439 -9.67 12.34 13.01
CA LEU A 439 -8.25 12.59 12.75
C LEU A 439 -7.35 11.72 13.63
N GLY A 440 -7.73 11.50 14.89
CA GLY A 440 -6.96 10.66 15.81
C GLY A 440 -6.97 9.18 15.50
N GLN A 441 -8.01 8.69 14.84
CA GLN A 441 -8.06 7.33 14.32
C GLN A 441 -7.05 7.09 13.18
N ILE A 442 -6.62 8.14 12.46
CA ILE A 442 -5.61 8.01 11.39
C ILE A 442 -4.25 7.65 11.98
N THR A 443 -3.81 8.39 13.00
CA THR A 443 -2.55 8.16 13.72
C THR A 443 -2.65 7.03 14.74
N GLY A 444 -3.85 6.67 15.17
CA GLY A 444 -4.05 5.67 16.23
C GLY A 444 -3.77 6.25 17.62
N ASP A 445 -3.98 7.55 17.86
CA ASP A 445 -4.07 8.05 19.25
C ASP A 445 -5.49 7.86 19.83
N SER A 446 -6.47 7.51 18.99
CA SER A 446 -7.80 7.04 19.37
C SER A 446 -8.17 5.87 18.45
N TYR A 447 -8.15 4.63 18.95
CA TYR A 447 -8.45 3.43 18.14
C TYR A 447 -9.38 2.47 18.86
N GLU A 448 -10.06 1.63 18.08
CA GLU A 448 -10.79 0.46 18.55
C GLU A 448 -9.92 -0.79 18.38
N ASP A 449 -9.94 -1.71 19.36
CA ASP A 449 -9.07 -2.89 19.35
C ASP A 449 -9.27 -3.79 18.12
N GLU A 450 -10.52 -3.96 17.65
CA GLU A 450 -10.83 -4.79 16.46
C GLU A 450 -10.20 -4.25 15.17
N LEU A 451 -10.03 -2.93 15.06
CA LEU A 451 -9.39 -2.30 13.90
C LEU A 451 -7.91 -2.68 13.81
N LEU A 452 -7.22 -2.77 14.96
CA LEU A 452 -5.81 -3.14 14.98
C LEU A 452 -5.62 -4.57 14.49
N ASP A 453 -6.45 -5.50 14.96
CA ASP A 453 -6.35 -6.90 14.56
C ASP A 453 -6.59 -7.07 13.05
N GLN A 454 -7.61 -6.39 12.51
CA GLN A 454 -7.86 -6.42 11.07
C GLN A 454 -6.70 -5.84 10.25
N LEU A 455 -6.10 -4.73 10.69
CA LEU A 455 -4.97 -4.10 10.00
C LEU A 455 -3.73 -4.99 10.01
N PHE A 456 -3.34 -5.52 11.17
CA PHE A 456 -2.14 -6.33 11.30
C PHE A 456 -2.29 -7.74 10.69
N SER A 457 -3.52 -8.27 10.60
CA SER A 457 -3.77 -9.54 9.89
C SER A 457 -3.38 -9.52 8.40
N GLN A 458 -3.28 -8.33 7.79
CA GLN A 458 -2.89 -8.17 6.38
C GLN A 458 -1.37 -8.16 6.17
N PHE A 459 -0.57 -8.13 7.25
CA PHE A 459 0.89 -8.16 7.19
C PHE A 459 1.39 -9.60 6.94
N CYS A 460 2.68 -9.71 6.62
CA CYS A 460 3.34 -11.01 6.52
C CYS A 460 3.68 -11.57 7.92
N LEU A 461 3.86 -12.88 8.03
CA LEU A 461 4.52 -13.47 9.20
C LEU A 461 5.96 -12.94 9.28
N GLY A 462 6.41 -12.55 10.48
CA GLY A 462 7.77 -12.04 10.71
C GLY A 462 7.97 -10.52 10.60
N LYS A 463 6.93 -9.75 10.26
CA LYS A 463 6.88 -8.28 10.40
C LYS A 463 5.49 -7.81 10.75
#